data_AF-A0A419SF63-F1
#
_entry.id   AF-A0A419SF63-F1
#
_cell.length_a   1.000
_cell.length_b   1.000
_cell.length_c   1.000
_cell.angle_alpha   90.00
_cell.angle_beta   90.00
_cell.angle_gamma   90.00
#
_symmetry.space_group_name_H-M   'P 1'
#
loop_
_entity.id
_entity.type
_entity.pdbx_description
1 polymer ?
#
loop_
_entity_poly.entity_id
_entity_poly.type
_entity_poly.pdbx_seq_one_letter_code
_entity_poly.pdbx_strand_id
1 'polypeptide(L)' 'MNVQQDEVLNESKVNSKQVKFILKNGVHMDGIVEAFDRYVVVIRQEGDKQAMIYKSAFSTIIS' A
#
# COMPACT_ATOMS: atom_id res chain seq x y z
N MET A 1 -9.87 6.25 12.81
CA MET A 1 -9.67 5.72 11.43
C MET A 1 -9.43 6.92 10.54
N ASN A 2 -8.42 6.88 9.68
CA ASN A 2 -8.12 7.99 8.78
C ASN A 2 -8.87 7.74 7.47
N VAL A 3 -10.03 8.39 7.32
CA VAL A 3 -10.99 8.15 6.23
C VAL A 3 -10.34 8.36 4.85
N GLN A 4 -9.52 9.40 4.68
CA GLN A 4 -8.86 9.70 3.40
C GLN A 4 -7.86 8.63 2.98
N GLN A 5 -7.12 8.04 3.94
CA GLN A 5 -6.17 6.97 3.62
C GLN A 5 -6.90 5.69 3.18
N ASP A 6 -7.98 5.34 3.89
CA ASP A 6 -8.74 4.13 3.60
C ASP A 6 -9.46 4.26 2.24
N GLU A 7 -9.92 5.45 1.87
CA GLU A 7 -10.46 5.75 0.53
C GLU A 7 -9.43 5.51 -0.58
N VAL A 8 -8.22 6.06 -0.45
CA VAL A 8 -7.12 5.87 -1.41
C VAL A 8 -6.77 4.38 -1.56
N LEU A 9 -6.60 3.67 -0.44
CA LEU A 9 -6.26 2.24 -0.46
C LEU A 9 -7.39 1.39 -1.06
N ASN A 10 -8.65 1.75 -0.80
CA ASN A 10 -9.80 1.05 -1.37
C ASN A 10 -9.91 1.30 -2.88
N GLU A 11 -9.76 2.54 -3.33
CA GLU A 11 -9.75 2.88 -4.76
C GLU A 11 -8.62 2.15 -5.49
N SER A 12 -7.41 2.15 -4.94
CA SER A 12 -6.27 1.42 -5.51
C SER A 12 -6.53 -0.08 -5.60
N LYS A 13 -7.14 -0.68 -4.58
CA LYS A 13 -7.50 -2.11 -4.56
C LYS A 13 -8.55 -2.45 -5.61
N VAL A 14 -9.67 -1.73 -5.63
CA VAL A 14 -10.80 -2.02 -6.53
C VAL A 14 -10.38 -1.89 -7.99
N ASN A 15 -9.53 -0.91 -8.31
CA ASN A 15 -9.05 -0.68 -9.67
C ASN A 15 -7.77 -1.47 -10.02
N SER A 16 -7.25 -2.30 -9.10
CA SER A 16 -5.97 -3.01 -9.27
C SER A 16 -4.83 -2.08 -9.71
N LYS A 17 -4.82 -0.86 -9.18
CA LYS A 17 -3.89 0.20 -9.57
C LYS A 17 -2.49 -0.13 -9.05
N GLN A 18 -1.47 0.13 -9.86
CA GLN A 18 -0.08 0.06 -9.40
C GLN A 18 0.17 1.22 -8.43
N VAL A 19 0.61 0.92 -7.22
CA VAL A 19 0.86 1.91 -6.16
C VAL A 19 2.32 1.85 -5.73
N LYS A 20 2.90 3.02 -5.43
CA LYS A 20 4.22 3.14 -4.81
C LYS A 20 4.09 3.59 -3.35
N PHE A 21 4.65 2.81 -2.44
CA PHE A 21 4.84 3.19 -1.04
C PHE A 21 6.27 3.67 -0.83
N ILE A 22 6.43 4.89 -0.34
CA ILE A 22 7.73 5.42 0.10
C ILE A 22 7.83 5.20 1.60
N LEU A 23 8.79 4.37 2.01
CA LEU A 23 9.05 4.08 3.41
C LEU A 23 9.79 5.23 4.10
N LYS A 24 9.67 5.34 5.42
CA LYS A 24 10.34 6.36 6.23
C LYS A 24 11.86 6.33 6.11
N ASN A 25 12.44 5.19 5.76
CA ASN A 25 13.86 5.01 5.51
C ASN A 25 14.27 5.26 4.04
N GLY A 26 13.34 5.72 3.19
CA GLY A 26 13.57 6.00 1.77
C GLY A 26 13.44 4.79 0.85
N VAL A 27 13.20 3.58 1.36
CA VAL A 27 12.95 2.40 0.50
C VAL A 27 11.62 2.57 -0.23
N HIS A 28 11.59 2.22 -1.51
CA HIS A 28 10.38 2.23 -2.32
C HIS A 28 9.83 0.81 -2.47
N MET A 29 8.53 0.64 -2.23
CA MET A 29 7.82 -0.62 -2.42
C MET A 29 6.70 -0.40 -3.44
N ASP A 30 6.82 -1.04 -4.60
CA ASP A 30 5.83 -0.97 -5.67
C ASP A 30 4.98 -2.25 -5.69
N GLY A 31 3.67 -2.12 -5.95
CA GLY A 31 2.77 -3.26 -6.09
C GLY A 31 1.30 -2.88 -6.21
N ILE A 32 0.44 -3.89 -6.31
CA ILE A 32 -1.03 -3.75 -6.32
C ILE A 32 -1.56 -4.05 -4.92
N VAL A 33 -2.44 -3.20 -4.39
CA VAL A 33 -3.06 -3.40 -3.07
C VAL A 33 -4.07 -4.55 -3.13
N GLU A 34 -3.87 -5.59 -2.32
CA GLU A 34 -4.79 -6.74 -2.26
C GLU A 34 -5.68 -6.71 -1.00
N ALA A 35 -5.14 -6.24 0.12
CA ALA A 35 -5.86 -6.11 1.38
C ALA A 35 -5.23 -5.02 2.26
N PHE A 36 -6.00 -4.48 3.20
CA PHE A 36 -5.49 -3.60 4.22
C PHE A 36 -6.43 -3.60 5.43
N ASP A 37 -5.90 -3.19 6.56
CA ASP A 37 -6.68 -2.93 7.77
C ASP A 37 -6.20 -1.64 8.46
N ARG A 38 -6.48 -1.52 9.75
CA ARG A 38 -6.07 -0.36 10.56
C ARG A 38 -4.54 -0.18 10.65
N TYR A 39 -3.75 -1.24 10.54
CA TYR A 39 -2.33 -1.25 10.85
C TYR A 39 -1.44 -1.65 9.68
N VAL A 40 -1.93 -2.47 8.75
CA VAL A 40 -1.12 -3.01 7.65
C VAL A 40 -1.78 -2.83 6.29
N VAL A 41 -0.94 -2.86 5.25
CA VAL A 41 -1.33 -2.97 3.84
C VAL A 41 -0.61 -4.17 3.24
N VAL A 42 -1.34 -4.98 2.50
CA VAL A 42 -0.80 -6.12 1.74
C VAL A 42 -0.76 -5.74 0.27
N ILE A 43 0.42 -5.87 -0.34
CA ILE A 43 0.61 -5.64 -1.77
C ILE A 43 1.11 -6.90 -2.46
N ARG A 44 0.70 -7.09 -3.71
CA ARG A 44 1.31 -8.03 -4.65
C ARG A 44 2.32 -7.30 -5.51
N GLN A 45 3.53 -7.81 -5.50
CA GLN A 45 4.68 -7.33 -6.27
C GLN A 45 4.90 -8.21 -7.51
N GLU A 46 5.89 -7.85 -8.31
CA GLU A 46 6.29 -8.63 -9.49
C GLU A 46 6.66 -10.08 -9.12
N GLY A 47 6.28 -11.02 -9.99
CA GLY A 47 6.49 -12.46 -9.76
C GLY A 47 5.59 -13.06 -8.69
N ASP A 48 4.38 -12.49 -8.49
CA ASP A 48 3.37 -12.91 -7.51
C ASP A 48 3.88 -12.99 -6.07
N LYS A 49 4.92 -12.21 -5.74
CA LYS A 49 5.39 -12.06 -4.38
C LYS A 49 4.45 -11.16 -3.59
N GLN A 50 4.12 -11.57 -2.37
CA GLN A 50 3.30 -10.79 -1.47
C GLN A 50 4.18 -10.08 -0.43
N ALA A 51 3.92 -8.80 -0.19
CA ALA A 51 4.57 -8.03 0.85
C ALA A 51 3.52 -7.42 1.80
N MET A 52 3.82 -7.42 3.10
CA MET A 52 3.02 -6.76 4.12
C MET A 52 3.78 -5.54 4.63
N ILE A 53 3.14 -4.38 4.55
CA ILE A 53 3.72 -3.09 4.94
C ILE A 53 2.94 -2.56 6.15
N TYR A 54 3.64 -2.32 7.26
CA TYR A 54 3.06 -1.60 8.39
C TYR A 54 2.82 -0.13 8.03
N LYS A 55 1.64 0.40 8.36
CA LYS A 55 1.28 1.82 8.14
C LYS A 55 2.20 2.78 8.89
N SER A 56 2.80 2.34 9.99
CA SER A 56 3.81 3.12 10.72
C SER A 56 5.16 3.22 9.99
N ALA A 57 5.41 2.38 8.99
CA ALA A 57 6.69 2.31 8.27
C ALA A 57 6.74 3.16 7.01
N PHE A 58 5.60 3.54 6.42
CA PHE A 58 5.56 4.41 5.24
C PHE A 58 5.23 5.87 5.55
N SER A 59 5.75 6.78 4.73
CA SER A 59 5.47 8.22 4.81
C SER A 59 4.51 8.67 3.70
N THR A 60 4.57 8.03 2.53
CA THR A 60 3.86 8.49 1.32
C THR A 60 3.30 7.31 0.54
N ILE A 61 2.08 7.47 0.02
CA ILE A 61 1.45 6.59 -0.95
C ILE A 61 1.27 7.40 -2.24
N ILE A 62 1.77 6.87 -3.36
CA ILE A 62 1.54 7.41 -4.70
C ILE A 62 0.67 6.40 -5.43
N SER A 63 -0.60 6.77 -5.61
CA SER A 63 -1.64 5.98 -6.29
C SER A 63 -1.77 6.49 -7.71
#